data_AF-A0A5E7EPG1-F1
#
_entry.id   AF-A0A5E7EPG1-F1
#
_cell.length_a   1.000
_cell.length_b   1.000
_cell.length_c   1.000
_cell.angle_alpha   90.00
_cell.angle_beta   90.00
_cell.angle_gamma   90.00
#
_symmetry.space_group_name_H-M   'P 1'
#
loop_
_entity.id
_entity.type
_entity.pdbx_description
1 polymer ?
#
loop_
_entity_poly.entity_id
_entity_poly.type
_entity_poly.pdbx_seq_one_letter_code
_entity_poly.pdbx_strand_id
1 'polypeptide(L)'
;MRLSGITVVIGILVFWGYMAQTAEKDCLSLWQQNPVSQSCKAYVSAVAPDQATPMLVDLQNGQCRITLTCENWYGGGTPNLFRYFQKAQLVNIHNCDGELQVGPC
;
A
#
# COMPACT_ATOMS: atom_id res chain seq x y z
N MET A 1 -39.48 63.06 -0.25
CA MET A 1 -38.53 63.19 0.89
C MET A 1 -38.54 61.90 1.70
N ARG A 2 -37.34 61.51 2.15
CA ARG A 2 -36.97 60.37 3.02
C ARG A 2 -36.65 59.04 2.35
N LEU A 3 -35.33 58.88 2.14
CA LEU A 3 -34.57 57.63 2.14
C LEU A 3 -34.83 56.81 3.40
N SER A 4 -34.76 55.48 3.27
CA SER A 4 -34.18 54.48 4.21
C SER A 4 -34.67 53.08 3.80
N GLY A 5 -33.87 52.04 3.68
CA GLY A 5 -32.46 51.86 3.98
C GLY A 5 -32.00 50.53 3.39
N ILE A 6 -30.72 50.50 3.04
CA ILE A 6 -29.98 49.36 2.52
C ILE A 6 -29.90 48.27 3.60
N THR A 7 -29.58 47.04 3.19
CA THR A 7 -28.54 46.14 3.74
C THR A 7 -28.98 44.72 4.17
N VAL A 8 -28.10 43.78 3.81
CA VAL A 8 -27.79 42.42 4.34
C VAL A 8 -28.79 41.29 4.02
N VAL A 9 -28.43 40.11 3.52
CA VAL A 9 -27.15 39.38 3.55
C VAL A 9 -27.00 38.55 2.27
N ILE A 10 -25.89 38.76 1.55
CA ILE A 10 -25.39 37.85 0.51
C ILE A 10 -24.90 36.59 1.24
N GLY A 11 -25.68 35.52 1.19
CA GLY A 11 -25.27 34.20 1.64
C GLY A 11 -24.20 33.65 0.69
N ILE A 12 -22.94 34.00 0.95
CA ILE A 12 -21.77 33.40 0.30
C ILE A 12 -21.74 31.94 0.74
N LEU A 13 -22.24 31.05 -0.11
CA LEU A 13 -21.97 29.61 -0.04
C LEU A 13 -20.48 29.41 -0.34
N VAL A 14 -19.66 29.48 0.70
CA VAL A 14 -18.27 29.05 0.65
C VAL A 14 -18.32 27.53 0.49
N PHE A 15 -18.31 27.07 -0.77
CA PHE A 15 -17.99 25.69 -1.10
C PHE A 15 -16.58 25.41 -0.59
N TRP A 16 -16.49 24.78 0.58
CA TRP A 16 -15.27 24.14 1.05
C TRP A 16 -15.00 22.97 0.10
N GLY A 17 -14.26 23.26 -0.97
CA GLY A 17 -13.57 22.26 -1.75
C GLY A 17 -12.51 21.60 -0.87
N TYR A 18 -12.92 20.67 -0.02
CA TYR A 18 -12.02 19.66 0.51
C TYR A 18 -11.58 18.80 -0.67
N MET A 19 -10.55 19.25 -1.39
CA MET A 19 -9.65 18.34 -2.06
C MET A 19 -8.99 17.54 -0.94
N ALA A 20 -9.65 16.46 -0.50
CA ALA A 20 -9.01 15.40 0.24
C ALA A 20 -7.94 14.85 -0.71
N GLN A 21 -6.75 15.42 -0.61
CA GLN A 21 -5.54 14.86 -1.18
C GLN A 21 -5.37 13.54 -0.43
N THR A 22 -5.95 12.48 -0.97
CA THR A 22 -5.69 11.13 -0.48
C THR A 22 -4.20 10.94 -0.69
N ALA A 23 -3.42 11.11 0.38
CA ALA A 23 -2.03 10.71 0.38
C ALA A 23 -2.02 9.25 -0.06
N GLU A 24 -1.55 8.99 -1.27
CA GLU A 24 -1.51 7.66 -1.82
C GLU A 24 -0.66 6.81 -0.88
N LYS A 25 -1.26 5.79 -0.27
CA LYS A 25 -0.53 4.94 0.69
C LYS A 25 0.64 4.28 -0.04
N ASP A 26 1.81 4.30 0.61
CA ASP A 26 2.99 3.61 0.10
C ASP A 26 2.80 2.08 0.13
N CYS A 27 3.62 1.39 -0.66
CA CYS A 27 3.54 -0.06 -0.79
C CYS A 27 3.69 -0.78 0.56
N LEU A 28 4.61 -0.34 1.42
CA LEU A 28 4.85 -1.00 2.70
C LEU A 28 3.65 -0.85 3.64
N SER A 29 3.07 0.35 3.72
CA SER A 29 1.86 0.61 4.49
C SER A 29 0.66 -0.23 4.01
N LEU A 30 0.50 -0.40 2.69
CA LEU A 30 -0.54 -1.27 2.13
C LEU A 30 -0.30 -2.75 2.42
N TRP A 31 0.95 -3.20 2.30
CA TRP A 31 1.33 -4.57 2.63
C TRP A 31 1.07 -4.92 4.10
N GLN A 32 1.40 -4.03 5.02
CA GLN A 32 1.17 -4.23 6.46
C GLN A 32 -0.31 -4.34 6.84
N GLN A 33 -1.22 -3.87 5.98
CA GLN A 33 -2.66 -4.06 6.17
C GLN A 33 -3.13 -5.46 5.74
N ASN A 34 -2.35 -6.19 4.95
CA ASN A 34 -2.65 -7.57 4.56
C ASN A 34 -2.23 -8.54 5.67
N PRO A 35 -3.14 -9.41 6.18
CA PRO A 35 -2.79 -10.44 7.16
C PRO A 35 -1.62 -11.35 6.75
N VAL A 36 -1.43 -11.58 5.44
CA VAL A 36 -0.31 -12.37 4.89
C VAL A 36 1.04 -11.80 5.29
N SER A 37 1.15 -10.49 5.51
CA SER A 37 2.40 -9.84 5.92
C SER A 37 3.00 -10.46 7.19
N GLN A 38 2.19 -11.03 8.07
CA GLN A 38 2.63 -11.68 9.30
C GLN A 38 3.36 -13.01 9.05
N SER A 39 3.04 -13.69 7.94
CA SER A 39 3.67 -14.94 7.53
C SER A 39 4.94 -14.74 6.69
N CYS A 40 5.36 -13.49 6.48
CA CYS A 40 6.45 -13.14 5.58
C CYS A 40 7.45 -12.19 6.25
N LYS A 41 8.72 -12.32 5.88
CA LYS A 41 9.83 -11.53 6.43
C LYS A 41 10.75 -11.02 5.33
N ALA A 42 11.60 -10.06 5.66
CA ALA A 42 12.63 -9.58 4.74
C ALA A 42 13.46 -10.74 4.19
N TYR A 43 13.67 -10.73 2.87
CA TYR A 43 14.58 -11.66 2.24
C TYR A 43 16.01 -11.33 2.68
N VAL A 44 16.74 -12.35 3.10
CA VAL A 44 18.17 -12.25 3.45
C VAL A 44 18.94 -13.12 2.47
N SER A 45 19.89 -12.51 1.75
CA SER A 45 20.74 -13.23 0.81
C SER A 45 21.81 -14.03 1.55
N ALA A 46 21.95 -15.31 1.23
CA ALA A 46 23.05 -16.13 1.76
C ALA A 46 24.44 -15.64 1.30
N VAL A 47 24.52 -15.00 0.13
CA VAL A 47 25.78 -14.50 -0.45
C VAL A 47 26.17 -13.12 0.13
N ALA A 48 25.19 -12.37 0.64
CA ALA A 48 25.38 -11.04 1.21
C ALA A 48 24.40 -10.82 2.37
N PRO A 49 24.62 -11.47 3.53
CA PRO A 49 23.68 -11.45 4.64
C PRO A 49 23.54 -10.06 5.29
N ASP A 50 24.59 -9.24 5.21
CA ASP A 50 24.61 -7.88 5.77
C ASP A 50 23.92 -6.86 4.86
N GLN A 51 23.61 -7.23 3.62
CA GLN A 51 22.95 -6.31 2.68
C GLN A 51 21.44 -6.32 2.89
N ALA A 52 20.93 -5.23 3.47
CA ALA A 52 19.50 -5.00 3.59
C ALA A 52 18.84 -4.90 2.21
N THR A 53 17.95 -5.84 1.89
CA THR A 53 17.10 -5.77 0.70
C THR A 53 15.72 -5.25 1.11
N PRO A 54 15.23 -4.13 0.52
CA PRO A 54 13.93 -3.61 0.88
C PRO A 54 12.82 -4.61 0.47
N MET A 55 11.92 -4.90 1.40
CA MET A 55 10.82 -5.84 1.18
C MET A 55 9.85 -5.36 0.12
N LEU A 56 9.53 -4.07 0.14
CA LEU A 56 8.65 -3.41 -0.80
C LEU A 56 9.30 -2.14 -1.31
N VAL A 57 9.15 -1.91 -2.61
CA VAL A 57 9.62 -0.70 -3.29
C VAL A 57 8.47 -0.16 -4.14
N ASP A 58 8.10 1.09 -3.88
CA ASP A 58 7.20 1.85 -4.74
C ASP A 58 7.84 2.10 -6.10
N LEU A 59 7.16 1.67 -7.16
CA LEU A 59 7.54 1.92 -8.54
C LEU A 59 6.73 3.10 -9.10
N GLN A 60 7.33 3.85 -10.02
CA GLN A 60 6.70 5.03 -10.63
C GLN A 60 5.42 4.73 -11.42
N ASN A 61 5.19 3.48 -11.81
CA ASN A 61 4.01 3.04 -12.56
C ASN A 61 2.84 2.59 -11.66
N GLY A 62 2.87 2.93 -10.36
CA GLY A 62 1.81 2.54 -9.41
C GLY A 62 1.89 1.08 -8.94
N GLN A 63 2.97 0.38 -9.28
CA GLN A 63 3.23 -0.97 -8.81
C GLN A 63 4.13 -0.99 -7.58
N CYS A 64 4.10 -2.11 -6.89
CA CYS A 64 4.97 -2.47 -5.80
C CYS A 64 5.84 -3.63 -6.23
N ARG A 65 7.15 -3.47 -6.11
CA ARG A 65 8.08 -4.59 -6.22
C ARG A 65 8.29 -5.21 -4.85
N ILE A 66 8.00 -6.49 -4.73
CA ILE A 66 8.14 -7.28 -3.52
C ILE A 66 9.38 -8.18 -3.61
N THR A 67 10.18 -8.17 -2.55
CA THR A 67 11.29 -9.09 -2.32
C THR A 67 11.31 -9.55 -0.85
N LEU A 68 10.71 -10.69 -0.57
CA LEU A 68 10.54 -11.20 0.79
C LEU A 68 10.55 -12.74 0.83
N THR A 69 10.58 -13.33 2.01
CA THR A 69 10.45 -14.77 2.24
C THR A 69 9.17 -15.03 3.03
N CYS A 70 8.29 -15.90 2.52
CA CYS A 70 7.06 -16.30 3.21
C CYS A 70 7.16 -17.72 3.75
N GLU A 71 6.47 -17.98 4.85
CA GLU A 71 6.35 -19.31 5.43
C GLU A 71 5.54 -20.25 4.52
N ASN A 72 6.01 -21.48 4.38
CA ASN A 72 5.32 -22.58 3.69
C ASN A 72 4.74 -23.58 4.71
N TRP A 73 3.95 -24.55 4.26
CA TRP A 73 3.24 -25.51 5.13
C TRP A 73 4.18 -26.41 5.96
N TYR A 74 5.46 -26.46 5.60
CA TYR A 74 6.47 -27.24 6.31
C TYR A 74 7.23 -26.41 7.37
N GLY A 75 6.81 -25.16 7.62
CA GLY A 75 7.49 -24.21 8.51
C GLY A 75 8.80 -23.65 7.92
N GLY A 76 9.07 -23.93 6.64
CA GLY A 76 10.20 -23.39 5.90
C GLY A 76 9.87 -22.02 5.29
N GLY A 77 10.91 -21.33 4.78
CA GLY A 77 10.74 -20.06 4.07
C GLY A 77 10.89 -20.22 2.56
N THR A 78 9.88 -19.81 1.79
CA THR A 78 9.91 -19.74 0.33
C THR A 78 10.20 -18.29 -0.11
N PRO A 79 11.30 -18.04 -0.85
CA PRO A 79 11.63 -16.70 -1.32
C PRO A 79 10.75 -16.25 -2.48
N ASN A 80 10.14 -15.08 -2.38
CA ASN A 80 9.44 -14.38 -3.45
C ASN A 80 10.28 -13.20 -3.90
N LEU A 81 11.10 -13.43 -4.93
CA LEU A 81 12.05 -12.45 -5.45
C LEU A 81 11.44 -11.66 -6.61
N PHE A 82 11.49 -10.33 -6.53
CA PHE A 82 11.10 -9.42 -7.61
C PHE A 82 9.69 -9.71 -8.15
N ARG A 83 8.71 -9.91 -7.26
CA ARG A 83 7.30 -9.99 -7.66
C ARG A 83 6.74 -8.58 -7.84
N TYR A 84 5.88 -8.37 -8.82
CA TYR A 84 5.31 -7.07 -9.14
C TYR A 84 3.80 -7.14 -8.99
N PHE A 85 3.25 -6.30 -8.12
CA PHE A 85 1.81 -6.21 -7.88
C PHE A 85 1.35 -4.76 -8.01
N GLN A 86 0.12 -4.55 -8.47
CA GLN A 86 -0.49 -3.24 -8.34
C GLN A 86 -0.69 -2.91 -6.87
N LYS A 87 -0.56 -1.63 -6.47
CA LYS A 87 -0.85 -1.19 -5.10
C LYS A 87 -2.21 -1.68 -4.60
N ALA A 88 -3.23 -1.61 -5.44
CA ALA A 88 -4.58 -2.07 -5.14
C ALA A 88 -4.69 -3.59 -4.89
N GLN A 89 -3.74 -4.39 -5.39
CA GLN A 89 -3.73 -5.84 -5.20
C GLN A 89 -3.08 -6.23 -3.87
N LEU A 90 -2.21 -5.40 -3.29
CA LEU A 90 -1.42 -5.76 -2.10
C LEU A 90 -2.28 -6.24 -0.93
N VAL A 91 -3.46 -5.66 -0.74
CA VAL A 91 -4.38 -6.01 0.36
C VAL A 91 -5.12 -7.33 0.15
N ASN A 92 -5.11 -7.86 -1.08
CA ASN A 92 -5.79 -9.09 -1.51
C ASN A 92 -4.82 -10.18 -1.97
N ILE A 93 -3.54 -10.06 -1.59
CA ILE A 93 -2.56 -11.12 -1.83
C ILE A 93 -2.76 -12.23 -0.80
N HIS A 94 -2.60 -13.47 -1.25
CA HIS A 94 -2.62 -14.68 -0.45
C HIS A 94 -1.22 -15.30 -0.42
N ASN A 95 -0.87 -15.96 0.69
CA ASN A 95 0.28 -16.85 0.77
C ASN A 95 -0.20 -18.28 0.54
N CYS A 96 0.15 -18.83 -0.62
CA CYS A 96 -0.21 -20.16 -1.08
C CYS A 96 1.03 -21.06 -1.00
N ASP A 97 1.23 -21.72 0.15
CA ASP A 97 2.40 -22.58 0.44
C ASP A 97 3.77 -21.88 0.23
N GLY A 98 3.86 -20.63 0.66
CA GLY A 98 5.04 -19.78 0.53
C GLY A 98 5.06 -18.96 -0.77
N GLU A 99 4.15 -19.17 -1.71
CA GLU A 99 4.04 -18.37 -2.93
C GLU A 99 2.98 -17.27 -2.81
N LEU A 100 3.32 -16.05 -3.23
CA LEU A 100 2.36 -14.94 -3.23
C LEU A 100 1.48 -14.97 -4.49
N GLN A 101 0.16 -15.02 -4.31
CA GLN A 101 -0.81 -15.01 -5.41
C GLN A 101 -1.93 -13.98 -5.16
N VAL A 102 -2.53 -13.48 -6.24
CA VAL A 102 -3.72 -12.63 -6.18
C VAL A 102 -4.92 -13.48 -6.57
N GLY A 103 -5.95 -13.51 -5.72
CA GLY A 103 -7.07 -14.43 -5.88
C GLY A 103 -6.84 -15.77 -5.17
N PRO A 104 -7.63 -16.80 -5.48
CA PRO A 104 -7.58 -18.06 -4.75
C PRO A 104 -6.21 -18.75 -4.86
N CYS A 105 -5.83 -19.43 -3.77
CA CYS A 105 -4.95 -20.59 -3.82
C CYS A 105 -5.75 -21.80 -4.37
#